data_AF-A0A7J6QTC8-F1
#
_entry.id   AF-A0A7J6QTC8-F1
#
_cell.length_a   1.000
_cell.length_b   1.000
_cell.length_c   1.000
_cell.angle_alpha   90.00
_cell.angle_beta   90.00
_cell.angle_gamma   90.00
#
_symmetry.space_group_name_H-M   'P 1'
#
loop_
_entity.id
_entity.type
_entity.pdbx_description
1 polymer ?
#
loop_
_entity_poly.entity_id
_entity_poly.type
_entity_poly.pdbx_seq_one_letter_code
_entity_poly.pdbx_strand_id
1 'polypeptide(L)'
;MAEVPPLPLRPSVCHTVEGWRKLDDDRVMGAMVGTILSDAQQNSKLGLPMLHLDTTKAATGPLHRRDVVARHLAGRGLWVGVQPNYGCDLVVYLKDPSKCHSDWLVHVVEAGKGPTPRELVLWRRVAEGVRKACVVAVVEKDEVKGFWTIVRGDPRERPEDAEEEEDEDDVTTAAATSDGGLQL
;
A
#
# COMPACT_ATOMS: atom_id res chain seq x y z
N MET A 1 1.90 -3.10 -36.35
CA MET A 1 2.72 -3.85 -35.37
C MET A 1 1.92 -3.85 -34.07
N ALA A 2 1.41 -5.01 -33.63
CA ALA A 2 0.66 -5.09 -32.39
C ALA A 2 1.66 -5.13 -31.22
N GLU A 3 1.56 -4.16 -30.30
CA GLU A 3 2.31 -4.20 -29.04
C GLU A 3 1.91 -5.46 -28.27
N VAL A 4 2.90 -6.33 -28.03
CA VAL A 4 2.73 -7.49 -27.16
C VAL A 4 2.60 -6.95 -25.74
N PRO A 5 1.50 -7.23 -25.02
CA PRO A 5 1.35 -6.75 -23.65
C PRO A 5 2.48 -7.33 -22.80
N PRO A 6 3.03 -6.54 -21.86
CA PRO A 6 4.14 -6.99 -21.04
C PRO A 6 3.72 -8.20 -20.21
N LEU A 7 4.57 -9.23 -20.24
CA LEU A 7 4.34 -10.47 -19.53
C LEU A 7 4.21 -10.19 -18.02
N PRO A 8 3.29 -10.86 -17.32
CA PRO A 8 3.16 -10.72 -15.87
C PRO A 8 4.47 -11.13 -15.19
N LEU A 9 4.75 -10.46 -14.06
CA LEU A 9 5.87 -10.78 -13.18
C LEU A 9 5.92 -12.29 -12.94
N ARG A 10 6.98 -12.92 -13.43
CA ARG A 10 7.17 -14.35 -13.19
C ARG A 10 7.62 -14.50 -11.74
N PRO A 11 6.91 -15.27 -10.90
CA PRO A 11 7.45 -15.64 -9.60
C PRO A 11 8.80 -16.33 -9.86
N SER A 12 9.87 -15.79 -9.29
CA SER A 12 11.17 -16.43 -9.35
C SER A 12 11.29 -17.35 -8.15
N VAL A 13 11.69 -18.59 -8.41
CA VAL A 13 11.90 -19.59 -7.37
C VAL A 13 13.40 -19.64 -7.10
N CYS A 14 13.81 -19.26 -5.89
CA CYS A 14 15.20 -19.43 -5.48
C CYS A 14 15.38 -20.83 -4.90
N HIS A 15 16.24 -21.62 -5.54
CA HIS A 15 16.57 -22.98 -5.12
C HIS A 15 17.92 -23.07 -4.38
N THR A 16 18.67 -21.96 -4.27
CA THR A 16 20.05 -21.96 -3.75
C THR A 16 20.21 -21.05 -2.55
N VAL A 17 21.10 -21.44 -1.62
CA VAL A 17 21.45 -20.65 -0.41
C VAL A 17 22.03 -19.27 -0.76
N GLU A 18 22.71 -19.14 -1.90
CA GLU A 18 23.18 -17.85 -2.40
C GLU A 18 22.03 -16.94 -2.85
N GLY A 19 20.99 -17.50 -3.49
CA GLY A 19 19.78 -16.78 -3.81
C GLY A 19 19.06 -16.28 -2.54
N TRP A 20 19.09 -17.08 -1.47
CA TRP A 20 18.59 -16.67 -0.15
C TRP A 20 19.33 -15.47 0.42
N ARG A 21 20.68 -15.48 0.43
CA ARG A 21 21.46 -14.35 0.94
C ARG A 21 21.18 -13.07 0.18
N LYS A 22 21.06 -13.16 -1.15
CA LYS A 22 20.76 -12.00 -1.98
C LYS A 22 19.39 -11.39 -1.67
N LEU A 23 18.37 -12.22 -1.41
CA LEU A 23 17.05 -11.74 -1.00
C LEU A 23 17.06 -11.12 0.40
N ASP A 24 17.88 -11.65 1.31
CA ASP A 24 18.10 -11.10 2.64
C ASP A 24 18.79 -9.72 2.56
N ASP A 25 19.78 -9.58 1.67
CA ASP A 25 20.45 -8.31 1.37
C ASP A 25 19.46 -7.28 0.77
N ASP A 26 18.56 -7.72 -0.12
CA ASP A 26 17.53 -6.89 -0.74
C ASP A 26 16.31 -6.63 0.18
N ARG A 27 16.28 -7.24 1.38
CA ARG A 27 15.20 -7.15 2.39
C ARG A 27 13.81 -7.54 1.89
N VAL A 28 13.74 -8.43 0.91
CA VAL A 28 12.47 -8.85 0.31
C VAL A 28 12.11 -10.26 0.77
N MET A 29 10.89 -10.41 1.30
CA MET A 29 10.41 -11.68 1.84
C MET A 29 9.74 -12.54 0.76
N GLY A 30 10.11 -13.81 0.65
CA GLY A 30 9.37 -14.81 -0.11
C GLY A 30 8.52 -15.72 0.77
N ALA A 31 7.63 -16.49 0.14
CA ALA A 31 6.81 -17.52 0.77
C ALA A 31 7.42 -18.90 0.51
N MET A 32 7.60 -19.72 1.54
CA MET A 32 8.04 -21.10 1.34
C MET A 32 6.95 -21.91 0.65
N VAL A 33 7.31 -22.65 -0.41
CA VAL A 33 6.39 -23.52 -1.14
C VAL A 33 6.62 -24.96 -0.70
N GLY A 34 5.55 -25.65 -0.33
CA GLY A 34 5.57 -27.08 -0.02
C GLY A 34 5.81 -27.44 1.45
N THR A 35 5.79 -26.49 2.39
CA THR A 35 5.75 -26.82 3.83
C THR A 35 4.37 -27.33 4.22
N ILE A 36 4.27 -28.57 4.69
CA ILE A 36 3.12 -28.99 5.48
C ILE A 36 3.33 -28.45 6.90
N LEU A 37 2.42 -27.63 7.40
CA LEU A 37 2.51 -26.99 8.74
C LEU A 37 2.72 -28.00 9.89
N SER A 38 2.35 -29.27 9.69
CA SER A 38 2.48 -30.33 10.68
C SER A 38 3.88 -30.97 10.77
N ASP A 39 4.81 -30.67 9.85
CA ASP A 39 6.12 -31.34 9.82
C ASP A 39 7.28 -30.37 10.07
N ALA A 40 7.82 -30.40 11.29
CA ALA A 40 8.84 -29.46 11.76
C ALA A 40 10.17 -29.58 11.00
N GLN A 41 10.48 -30.74 10.39
CA GLN A 41 11.71 -30.93 9.60
C GLN A 41 11.71 -30.11 8.30
N GLN A 42 10.53 -29.74 7.79
CA GLN A 42 10.39 -28.96 6.56
C GLN A 42 10.50 -27.44 6.80
N ASN A 43 10.59 -26.98 8.06
CA ASN A 43 10.65 -25.55 8.38
C ASN A 43 12.08 -24.98 8.40
N SER A 44 13.09 -25.81 8.11
CA SER A 44 14.48 -25.33 8.07
C SER A 44 14.74 -24.59 6.76
N LYS A 45 15.29 -23.37 6.85
CA LYS A 45 15.60 -22.46 5.72
C LYS A 45 16.57 -23.03 4.66
N LEU A 46 16.99 -24.29 4.77
CA LEU A 46 18.09 -24.88 4.01
C LEU A 46 17.66 -25.82 2.88
N GLY A 47 16.36 -26.11 2.71
CA GLY A 47 15.93 -27.15 1.78
C GLY A 47 14.70 -26.88 0.93
N LEU A 48 13.90 -25.84 1.22
CA LEU A 48 12.65 -25.64 0.50
C LEU A 48 12.71 -24.54 -0.56
N PRO A 49 12.06 -24.75 -1.72
CA PRO A 49 11.88 -23.70 -2.71
C PRO A 49 11.04 -22.58 -2.11
N MET A 50 11.58 -21.36 -2.13
CA MET A 50 10.84 -20.17 -1.76
C MET A 50 10.32 -19.51 -3.03
N LEU A 51 9.02 -19.26 -3.08
CA LEU A 51 8.41 -18.42 -4.09
C LEU A 51 8.56 -16.98 -3.65
N HIS A 52 9.33 -16.25 -4.44
CA HIS A 52 9.52 -14.84 -4.23
C HIS A 52 8.87 -14.06 -5.37
N LEU A 53 8.17 -12.98 -5.03
CA LEU A 53 7.78 -11.98 -6.01
C LEU A 53 9.02 -11.14 -6.26
N ASP A 54 9.69 -11.40 -7.39
CA ASP A 54 10.91 -10.71 -7.82
C ASP A 54 10.59 -9.23 -8.09
N THR A 55 10.44 -8.45 -7.02
CA THR A 55 10.18 -7.03 -7.12
C THR A 55 11.42 -6.30 -7.59
N THR A 56 12.62 -6.88 -7.59
CA THR A 56 13.85 -6.21 -8.03
C THR A 56 14.03 -6.21 -9.55
N LYS A 57 13.52 -7.23 -10.25
CA LYS A 57 13.53 -7.22 -11.72
C LYS A 57 12.42 -6.32 -12.22
N ALA A 58 12.81 -5.24 -12.87
CA ALA A 58 11.91 -4.46 -13.70
C ALA A 58 11.30 -5.41 -14.75
N ALA A 59 10.06 -5.87 -14.51
CA ALA A 59 9.26 -6.40 -15.60
C ALA A 59 9.20 -5.32 -16.66
N THR A 60 9.34 -5.72 -17.92
CA THR A 60 9.33 -4.85 -19.09
C THR A 60 7.91 -4.32 -19.39
N GLY A 61 7.16 -3.93 -18.34
CA GLY A 61 5.79 -3.46 -18.34
C GLY A 61 5.50 -2.51 -17.19
N PRO A 62 4.29 -1.93 -17.11
CA PRO A 62 3.91 -1.08 -15.99
C PRO A 62 4.02 -1.90 -14.71
N LEU A 63 4.79 -1.38 -13.76
CA LEU A 63 5.00 -2.05 -12.48
C LEU A 63 3.65 -2.18 -11.79
N HIS A 64 3.41 -3.33 -11.14
CA HIS A 64 2.23 -3.42 -10.31
C HIS A 64 2.42 -2.42 -9.16
N ARG A 65 1.39 -1.65 -8.80
CA ARG A 65 1.51 -0.55 -7.81
C ARG A 65 2.10 -0.99 -6.48
N ARG A 66 1.87 -2.26 -6.13
CA ARG A 66 2.47 -2.94 -4.97
C ARG A 66 4.00 -2.97 -5.04
N ASP A 67 4.58 -3.21 -6.20
CA ASP A 67 6.03 -3.32 -6.37
C ASP A 67 6.72 -1.97 -6.20
N VAL A 68 6.08 -0.90 -6.69
CA VAL A 68 6.55 0.47 -6.51
C VAL A 68 6.65 0.80 -5.01
N VAL A 69 5.59 0.51 -4.26
CA VAL A 69 5.56 0.73 -2.81
C VAL A 69 6.55 -0.19 -2.09
N ALA A 70 6.63 -1.46 -2.49
CA ALA A 70 7.55 -2.42 -1.88
C ALA A 70 9.01 -2.00 -2.06
N ARG A 71 9.41 -1.58 -3.27
CA ARG A 71 10.76 -1.04 -3.52
C ARG A 71 11.03 0.23 -2.73
N HIS A 72 10.04 1.13 -2.65
CA HIS A 72 10.19 2.37 -1.89
C HIS A 72 10.43 2.12 -0.40
N LEU A 73 9.70 1.16 0.19
CA LEU A 73 9.86 0.77 1.58
C LEU A 73 11.16 -0.03 1.81
N ALA A 74 11.49 -0.96 0.90
CA ALA A 74 12.75 -1.72 0.96
C ALA A 74 13.98 -0.82 0.84
N GLY A 75 13.94 0.19 -0.04
CA GLY A 75 14.98 1.21 -0.18
C GLY A 75 15.18 2.08 1.07
N ARG A 76 14.20 2.11 1.98
CA ARG A 76 14.32 2.73 3.31
C ARG A 76 14.85 1.77 4.38
N GLY A 77 15.27 0.57 4.00
CA GLY A 77 15.77 -0.46 4.90
C GLY A 77 14.65 -1.20 5.64
N LEU A 78 13.41 -1.17 5.18
CA LEU A 78 12.32 -1.94 5.78
C LEU A 78 12.22 -3.31 5.13
N TRP A 79 11.81 -4.32 5.90
CA TRP A 79 11.53 -5.64 5.35
C TRP A 79 10.11 -5.67 4.84
N VAL A 80 9.91 -6.03 3.58
CA VAL A 80 8.59 -6.03 2.95
C VAL A 80 8.26 -7.43 2.44
N GLY A 81 7.05 -7.89 2.76
CA GLY A 81 6.50 -9.15 2.26
C GLY A 81 5.13 -8.94 1.63
N VAL A 82 4.80 -9.80 0.68
CA VAL A 82 3.44 -9.90 0.13
C VAL A 82 2.70 -10.95 0.95
N GLN A 83 1.61 -10.57 1.61
CA GLN A 83 0.88 -11.50 2.48
C GLN A 83 -0.64 -11.38 2.31
N PRO A 84 -1.29 -12.32 1.60
CA PRO A 84 -2.73 -12.26 1.35
C PRO A 84 -3.59 -12.56 2.59
N ASN A 85 -3.01 -13.13 3.66
CA ASN A 85 -3.74 -13.65 4.82
C ASN A 85 -4.58 -12.59 5.57
N TYR A 86 -4.18 -11.31 5.51
CA TYR A 86 -4.85 -10.22 6.21
C TYR A 86 -5.70 -9.34 5.27
N GLY A 87 -5.84 -9.72 4.00
CA GLY A 87 -6.51 -8.88 3.00
C GLY A 87 -5.81 -7.55 2.74
N CYS A 88 -4.51 -7.46 3.07
CA CYS A 88 -3.65 -6.31 2.76
C CYS A 88 -2.78 -6.61 1.55
N ASP A 89 -2.25 -5.56 0.93
CA ASP A 89 -1.38 -5.69 -0.23
C ASP A 89 0.04 -6.08 0.17
N LEU A 90 0.55 -5.45 1.23
CA LEU A 90 1.91 -5.65 1.72
C LEU A 90 1.92 -5.71 3.25
N VAL A 91 2.95 -6.37 3.78
CA VAL A 91 3.25 -6.46 5.20
C VAL A 91 4.68 -5.98 5.43
N VAL A 92 4.87 -5.14 6.43
CA VAL A 92 6.15 -4.49 6.72
C VAL A 92 6.66 -4.90 8.10
N TYR A 93 7.97 -5.14 8.18
CA TYR A 93 8.67 -5.42 9.43
C TYR A 93 9.78 -4.39 9.62
N LEU A 94 9.83 -3.79 10.81
CA LEU A 94 10.89 -2.89 11.24
C LEU A 94 12.18 -3.63 11.58
N LYS A 95 12.06 -4.92 11.91
CA LYS A 95 13.16 -5.81 12.29
C LYS A 95 13.13 -7.08 11.44
N ASP A 96 14.15 -7.91 11.61
CA ASP A 96 14.27 -9.20 10.95
C ASP A 96 12.99 -10.04 11.13
N PRO A 97 12.29 -10.37 10.04
CA PRO A 97 11.01 -11.07 10.07
C PRO A 97 11.11 -12.51 10.60
N SER A 98 12.32 -13.08 10.70
CA SER A 98 12.52 -14.36 11.36
C SER A 98 12.50 -14.30 12.89
N LYS A 99 12.56 -13.09 13.46
CA LYS A 99 12.62 -12.86 14.91
C LYS A 99 11.45 -12.04 15.44
N CYS A 100 10.69 -11.39 14.57
CA CYS A 100 9.59 -10.53 14.99
C CYS A 100 8.32 -10.77 14.17
N HIS A 101 7.20 -10.36 14.75
CA HIS A 101 5.96 -10.20 14.01
C HIS A 101 6.02 -8.93 13.16
N SER A 102 5.18 -8.85 12.15
CA SER A 102 5.11 -7.65 11.31
C SER A 102 4.48 -6.50 12.08
N ASP A 103 4.97 -5.29 11.81
CA ASP A 103 4.53 -4.08 12.48
C ASP A 103 3.34 -3.44 11.76
N TRP A 104 3.38 -3.40 10.43
CA TRP A 104 2.39 -2.67 9.62
C TRP A 104 1.72 -3.57 8.57
N LEU A 105 0.41 -3.35 8.41
CA LEU A 105 -0.36 -3.82 7.26
C LEU A 105 -0.55 -2.64 6.31
N VAL A 106 -0.11 -2.81 5.06
CA VAL A 106 -0.12 -1.74 4.06
C VAL A 106 -1.13 -2.05 2.97
N HIS A 107 -2.01 -1.08 2.71
CA HIS A 107 -2.95 -1.07 1.60
C HIS A 107 -2.50 -0.06 0.55
N VAL A 108 -2.46 -0.46 -0.72
CA VAL A 108 -1.97 0.39 -1.81
C VAL A 108 -3.16 0.93 -2.59
N VAL A 109 -3.31 2.25 -2.62
CA VAL A 109 -4.39 2.95 -3.32
C VAL A 109 -3.85 3.84 -4.43
N GLU A 110 -4.67 4.07 -5.45
CA GLU A 110 -4.33 4.98 -6.55
C GLU A 110 -4.70 6.42 -6.19
N ALA A 111 -3.85 7.37 -6.56
CA ALA A 111 -4.25 8.77 -6.58
C ALA A 111 -5.50 8.95 -7.47
N GLY A 112 -6.55 9.56 -6.91
CA GLY A 112 -7.84 9.78 -7.59
C GLY A 112 -8.89 8.69 -7.34
N LYS A 113 -8.49 7.46 -7.01
CA LYS A 113 -9.40 6.39 -6.55
C LYS A 113 -9.15 6.10 -5.08
N GLY A 114 -9.46 7.11 -4.26
CA GLY A 114 -9.33 7.00 -2.81
C GLY A 114 -10.14 5.82 -2.24
N PRO A 115 -9.78 5.32 -1.05
CA PRO A 115 -10.49 4.23 -0.41
C PRO A 115 -11.90 4.64 -0.02
N THR A 116 -12.85 3.72 -0.17
CA THR A 116 -14.21 3.93 0.32
C THR A 116 -14.24 3.91 1.85
N PRO A 117 -15.21 4.59 2.51
CA PRO A 117 -15.35 4.54 3.97
C PRO A 117 -15.49 3.11 4.51
N ARG A 118 -16.16 2.23 3.75
CA ARG A 118 -16.29 0.82 4.06
C ARG A 118 -14.93 0.11 4.11
N GLU A 119 -14.06 0.36 3.13
CA GLU A 119 -12.71 -0.21 3.09
C GLU A 119 -11.88 0.26 4.28
N LEU A 120 -11.91 1.55 4.60
CA LEU A 120 -11.19 2.11 5.74
C LEU A 120 -11.58 1.42 7.06
N VAL A 121 -12.88 1.23 7.30
CA VAL A 121 -13.39 0.53 8.49
C VAL A 121 -12.95 -0.94 8.51
N LEU A 122 -13.02 -1.63 7.37
CA LEU A 122 -12.62 -3.04 7.27
C LEU A 122 -11.13 -3.23 7.52
N TRP A 123 -10.29 -2.41 6.88
CA TRP A 123 -8.84 -2.46 7.05
C TRP A 123 -8.45 -2.17 8.49
N ARG A 124 -9.08 -1.16 9.11
CA ARG A 124 -8.85 -0.86 10.52
C ARG A 124 -9.25 -2.01 11.43
N ARG A 125 -10.43 -2.60 11.22
CA ARG A 125 -10.92 -3.74 12.01
C ARG A 125 -9.94 -4.92 11.97
N VAL A 126 -9.43 -5.26 10.78
CA VAL A 126 -8.46 -6.36 10.63
C VAL A 126 -7.16 -6.01 11.35
N ALA A 127 -6.63 -4.82 11.14
CA ALA A 127 -5.38 -4.37 11.77
C ALA A 127 -5.47 -4.35 13.29
N GLU A 128 -6.58 -3.89 13.87
CA GLU A 128 -6.82 -3.93 15.32
C GLU A 128 -6.90 -5.37 15.85
N GLY A 129 -7.58 -6.26 15.11
CA GLY A 129 -7.69 -7.67 15.48
C GLY A 129 -6.32 -8.37 15.60
N VAL A 130 -5.35 -7.97 14.78
CA VAL A 130 -3.98 -8.51 14.82
C VAL A 130 -2.97 -7.60 15.52
N ARG A 131 -3.44 -6.50 16.13
CA ARG A 131 -2.64 -5.49 16.85
C ARG A 131 -1.48 -4.91 16.03
N LYS A 132 -1.74 -4.57 14.76
CA LYS A 132 -0.77 -3.97 13.83
C LYS A 132 -1.24 -2.59 13.40
N ALA A 133 -0.31 -1.73 12.96
CA ALA A 133 -0.70 -0.46 12.36
C ALA A 133 -1.32 -0.68 10.98
N CYS A 134 -2.36 0.09 10.65
CA CYS A 134 -2.96 0.10 9.32
C CYS A 134 -2.45 1.32 8.57
N VAL A 135 -1.73 1.09 7.48
CA VAL A 135 -1.09 2.12 6.67
C VAL A 135 -1.67 2.08 5.25
N VAL A 136 -1.96 3.23 4.70
CA VAL A 136 -2.43 3.40 3.31
C VAL A 136 -1.32 4.11 2.53
N ALA A 137 -0.81 3.45 1.50
CA ALA A 137 0.18 4.00 0.58
C ALA A 137 -0.53 4.51 -0.67
N VAL A 138 -0.36 5.79 -1.00
CA VAL A 138 -0.94 6.41 -2.20
C VAL A 138 0.08 6.42 -3.31
N VAL A 139 -0.28 5.86 -4.47
CA VAL A 139 0.59 5.78 -5.66
C VAL A 139 -0.04 6.53 -6.82
N GLU A 140 0.77 7.35 -7.50
CA GLU A 140 0.40 8.05 -8.73
C GLU A 140 1.45 7.79 -9.81
N LYS A 141 1.06 7.24 -10.96
CA LYS A 141 1.93 7.07 -12.15
C LYS A 141 3.35 6.55 -11.82
N ASP A 142 3.42 5.50 -10.99
CA ASP A 142 4.65 4.83 -10.52
C ASP A 142 5.48 5.57 -9.46
N GLU A 143 4.94 6.61 -8.84
CA GLU A 143 5.55 7.30 -7.70
C GLU A 143 4.70 7.17 -6.44
N VAL A 144 5.35 6.97 -5.29
CA VAL A 144 4.68 6.97 -3.99
C VAL A 144 4.50 8.42 -3.52
N LYS A 145 3.25 8.90 -3.53
CA LYS A 145 2.90 10.27 -3.13
C LYS A 145 2.95 10.47 -1.62
N GLY A 146 2.58 9.44 -0.86
CA GLY A 146 2.56 9.54 0.59
C GLY A 146 2.02 8.29 1.28
N PHE A 147 2.15 8.31 2.60
CA PHE A 147 1.64 7.27 3.49
C PHE A 147 0.73 7.91 4.54
N TRP A 148 -0.42 7.30 4.76
CA TRP A 148 -1.39 7.71 5.76
C TRP A 148 -1.59 6.58 6.76
N THR A 149 -1.66 6.90 8.05
CA THR A 149 -1.94 5.89 9.08
C THR A 149 -3.37 6.04 9.53
N ILE A 150 -4.14 4.94 9.48
CA ILE A 150 -5.51 4.94 10.00
C ILE A 150 -5.43 4.74 11.51
N VAL A 151 -5.66 5.82 12.25
CA VAL A 151 -5.78 5.82 13.71
C VAL A 151 -7.24 5.80 14.13
N ARG A 152 -7.52 5.22 15.30
CA ARG A 152 -8.82 5.37 15.93
C ARG A 152 -8.82 6.73 16.61
N GLY A 153 -9.67 7.65 16.17
CA GLY A 153 -9.90 8.89 16.89
C GLY A 153 -10.50 8.59 18.27
N ASP A 154 -9.98 9.24 19.31
CA ASP A 154 -10.70 9.30 20.58
C ASP A 154 -11.91 10.23 20.37
N PRO A 155 -13.16 9.77 20.59
CA PRO A 155 -14.34 10.62 20.43
C PRO A 155 -14.34 11.86 21.35
N ARG A 156 -13.44 11.94 22.33
CA ARG A 156 -13.27 13.10 23.22
C ARG A 156 -12.31 14.15 22.68
N GLU A 157 -11.42 13.77 21.76
CA GLU A 157 -10.51 14.69 21.08
C GLU A 157 -11.23 15.19 19.82
N ARG A 158 -12.05 16.23 19.98
CA ARG A 158 -12.55 16.98 18.82
C ARG A 158 -11.32 17.65 18.19
N PRO A 159 -11.07 17.52 16.88
CA PRO A 159 -9.98 18.25 16.24
C PRO A 159 -10.23 19.74 16.45
N GLU A 160 -9.34 20.40 17.19
CA GLU A 160 -9.54 21.79 17.65
C GLU A 160 -9.35 22.81 16.51
N ASP A 161 -8.88 22.38 15.33
CA ASP A 161 -8.42 23.26 14.25
C ASP A 161 -9.11 23.03 12.89
N ALA A 162 -10.32 22.46 12.87
CA ALA A 162 -11.14 22.52 11.66
C ALA A 162 -11.77 23.92 11.57
N GLU A 163 -10.94 24.92 11.27
CA GLU A 163 -11.40 26.23 10.82
C GLU A 163 -12.19 25.99 9.53
N GLU A 164 -13.52 26.00 9.66
CA GLU A 164 -14.42 26.12 8.52
C GLU A 164 -14.11 27.47 7.89
N GLU A 165 -13.30 27.50 6.83
CA GLU A 165 -13.23 28.67 5.94
C GLU A 165 -14.64 28.86 5.37
N GLU A 166 -15.42 29.71 6.03
CA GLU A 166 -16.67 30.23 5.51
C GLU A 166 -16.31 31.07 4.29
N ASP A 167 -16.45 30.48 3.10
CA ASP A 167 -16.46 31.23 1.84
C ASP A 167 -17.61 32.25 1.92
N GLU A 168 -17.29 33.50 2.27
CA GLU A 168 -18.18 34.66 2.13
C GLU A 168 -18.45 34.90 0.63
N ASP A 169 -19.45 34.18 0.09
CA ASP A 169 -20.04 34.48 -1.21
C ASP A 169 -20.80 35.82 -1.12
N ASP A 170 -20.11 36.92 -1.42
CA ASP A 170 -20.69 38.25 -1.59
C ASP A 170 -21.52 38.30 -2.89
N VAL A 171 -22.76 37.79 -2.80
CA VAL A 171 -23.78 37.94 -3.84
C VAL A 171 -24.25 39.39 -3.86
N THR A 172 -23.55 40.22 -4.63
CA THR A 172 -24.04 41.55 -5.02
C THR A 172 -25.04 41.39 -6.17
N THR A 173 -26.32 41.34 -5.80
CA THR A 173 -27.48 41.35 -6.69
C THR A 173 -27.56 42.70 -7.43
N ALA A 174 -27.05 42.77 -8.66
CA ALA A 174 -27.26 43.92 -9.55
C ALA A 174 -28.69 43.87 -10.12
N ALA A 175 -29.60 44.63 -9.49
CA ALA A 175 -30.93 44.90 -10.01
C ALA A 175 -30.84 45.80 -11.26
N ALA A 176 -31.07 45.22 -12.44
CA ALA A 176 -31.28 45.98 -13.68
C ALA A 176 -32.77 46.28 -13.84
N THR A 177 -33.22 47.43 -13.35
CA THR A 177 -34.50 48.03 -13.75
C THR A 177 -34.28 48.83 -15.03
N SER A 178 -34.65 48.28 -16.17
CA SER A 178 -34.83 49.02 -17.42
C SER A 178 -36.32 49.18 -17.69
N ASP A 179 -36.88 50.32 -17.29
CA ASP A 179 -38.24 50.70 -17.69
C ASP A 179 -38.30 52.21 -17.98
N GLY A 180 -38.70 52.54 -19.22
CA GLY A 180 -39.38 53.79 -19.58
C GLY A 180 -38.58 55.01 -20.05
N GLY A 181 -38.78 55.39 -21.33
CA GLY A 181 -38.70 56.80 -21.79
C GLY A 181 -37.98 57.02 -23.14
N LEU A 182 -38.55 56.63 -24.29
CA LEU A 182 -39.39 57.46 -25.18
C LEU A 182 -38.79 58.85 -25.54
N GLN A 183 -38.25 58.95 -26.76
CA GLN A 183 -38.55 60.05 -27.70
C GLN A 183 -39.87 59.67 -28.39
N LEU A 184 -40.89 60.52 -28.58
CA LEU A 184 -40.95 61.97 -28.77
C LEU A 184 -41.70 62.71 -27.65
#